data_AF-A0A0F7RSW2-F1
#
_entry.id   AF-A0A0F7RSW2-F1
#
_cell.length_a   1.000
_cell.length_b   1.000
_cell.length_c   1.000
_cell.angle_alpha   90.00
_cell.angle_beta   90.00
_cell.angle_gamma   90.00
#
_symmetry.space_group_name_H-M   'P 1'
#
loop_
_entity.id
_entity.type
_entity.pdbx_description
1 polymer ?
#
loop_
_entity_poly.entity_id
_entity_poly.type
_entity_poly.pdbx_seq_one_letter_code
_entity_poly.pdbx_strand_id
1 'polypeptide(L)'
;MPKESKGKAAVRGTDTVDSPARTSGKPYQKRSAPSTSKDGASSSKSKSQHPNKKQRFEKPAYSGASSGLPGASKIKASIRQTKRLLAKPNLAPGTKIEAERRLKALEADLEVASRKQVEKSRAVRYHRVKFVERQKLVRRIARCKRNLARLESGKPAEDSGSEGAASDDEGDEGYAKQRVKESKMSKDELTKLLSSLREMLQYVVQYPADLRYVALFPNAAEGPSPPDAKEKDKSRQLAFQHLERIKKAIKDGQISGEPEVELSSKDRTLKKLANSSSSNGVGKASAESTGKQQSSRKAEKTGKKTKRRNEEPDSDDDAEAGAAAGVKDDDFFAQDSDAEE
;
A
#
# COMPACT_ATOMS: atom_id res chain seq x y z
N MET A 1 -24.14 -66.12 13.40
CA MET A 1 -23.22 -66.87 14.30
C MET A 1 -22.04 -65.96 14.59
N PRO A 2 -21.88 -65.49 15.85
CA PRO A 2 -21.13 -64.29 16.20
C PRO A 2 -19.66 -64.58 16.57
N LYS A 3 -18.79 -63.59 16.39
CA LYS A 3 -17.52 -63.51 17.13
C LYS A 3 -17.34 -62.11 17.71
N GLU A 4 -17.33 -62.11 19.03
CA GLU A 4 -17.12 -61.00 19.95
C GLU A 4 -15.71 -60.44 19.83
N SER A 5 -15.55 -59.12 19.92
CA SER A 5 -14.27 -58.50 20.27
C SER A 5 -14.47 -57.56 21.46
N LYS A 6 -13.72 -57.89 22.51
CA LYS A 6 -13.81 -57.39 23.88
C LYS A 6 -13.27 -55.98 24.01
N GLY A 7 -13.91 -55.22 24.89
CA GLY A 7 -13.48 -53.89 25.31
C GLY A 7 -12.15 -53.90 26.06
N LYS A 8 -11.42 -52.79 25.93
CA LYS A 8 -10.26 -52.46 26.76
C LYS A 8 -10.62 -51.28 27.66
N ALA A 9 -10.32 -51.49 28.93
CA ALA A 9 -10.73 -50.71 30.08
C ALA A 9 -9.93 -49.42 30.25
N ALA A 10 -10.56 -48.51 31.00
CA ALA A 10 -10.05 -47.27 31.53
C ALA A 10 -8.81 -47.47 32.43
N VAL A 11 -7.84 -46.56 32.29
CA VAL A 11 -6.76 -46.39 33.28
C VAL A 11 -7.01 -45.09 34.04
N ARG A 12 -7.14 -45.27 35.35
CA ARG A 12 -7.15 -44.27 36.44
C ARG A 12 -5.97 -43.31 36.32
N GLY A 13 -6.26 -42.01 36.43
CA GLY A 13 -5.29 -40.99 36.85
C GLY A 13 -5.61 -40.58 38.28
N THR A 14 -4.66 -40.78 39.18
CA THR A 14 -4.63 -40.25 40.56
C THR A 14 -3.34 -39.47 40.71
N ASP A 15 -3.45 -38.23 41.20
CA ASP A 15 -2.64 -37.66 42.30
C ASP A 15 -1.10 -37.71 42.15
N THR A 16 -0.29 -36.66 42.22
CA THR A 16 -0.21 -35.58 43.22
C THR A 16 1.09 -34.79 42.96
N VAL A 17 1.10 -33.51 43.36
CA VAL A 17 2.22 -32.68 43.87
C VAL A 17 3.63 -32.80 43.24
N ASP A 18 4.21 -31.71 42.75
CA ASP A 18 5.12 -30.88 43.56
C ASP A 18 5.58 -29.61 42.82
N SER A 19 5.66 -28.50 43.55
CA SER A 19 6.05 -27.18 43.05
C SER A 19 7.56 -26.96 43.22
N PRO A 20 8.33 -26.61 42.18
CA PRO A 20 9.69 -26.13 42.39
C PRO A 20 9.73 -24.63 42.65
N ALA A 21 10.33 -24.30 43.80
CA ALA A 21 10.65 -22.98 44.30
C ALA A 21 11.42 -22.12 43.27
N ARG A 22 10.92 -20.89 43.03
CA ARG A 22 11.66 -19.85 42.31
C ARG A 22 12.56 -19.08 43.28
N THR A 23 13.84 -19.46 43.32
CA THR A 23 14.91 -18.63 43.88
C THR A 23 15.57 -17.83 42.75
N SER A 24 15.61 -16.50 42.91
CA SER A 24 16.67 -15.58 42.44
C SER A 24 16.15 -14.14 42.39
N GLY A 25 16.17 -13.48 43.54
CA GLY A 25 16.15 -12.01 43.58
C GLY A 25 17.48 -11.48 43.05
N LYS A 26 17.44 -10.66 41.99
CA LYS A 26 18.57 -9.80 41.61
C LYS A 26 18.25 -8.35 42.01
N PRO A 27 19.19 -7.63 42.66
CA PRO A 27 18.95 -6.34 43.27
C PRO A 27 18.97 -5.21 42.23
N TYR A 28 17.97 -4.33 42.27
CA TYR A 28 17.99 -3.05 41.58
C TYR A 28 19.05 -2.14 42.21
N GLN A 29 20.16 -1.93 41.51
CA GLN A 29 21.13 -0.88 41.79
C GLN A 29 20.47 0.48 41.54
N LYS A 30 20.18 1.19 42.64
CA LYS A 30 19.81 2.61 42.63
C LYS A 30 20.99 3.43 42.09
N ARG A 31 20.81 4.08 40.93
CA ARG A 31 21.71 5.16 40.51
C ARG A 31 21.35 6.43 41.29
N SER A 32 22.27 6.84 42.15
CA SER A 32 22.30 8.09 42.90
C SER A 32 22.43 9.27 41.93
N ALA A 33 21.59 10.29 42.12
CA ALA A 33 21.79 11.60 41.51
C ALA A 33 22.92 12.36 42.24
N PRO A 34 23.74 13.16 41.55
CA PRO A 34 24.69 14.05 42.20
C PRO A 34 23.98 15.30 42.70
N SER A 35 24.15 15.56 44.00
CA SER A 35 23.82 16.79 44.70
C SER A 35 24.74 17.93 44.26
N THR A 36 24.17 19.10 43.97
CA THR A 36 24.89 20.38 44.03
C THR A 36 24.14 21.35 44.94
N SER A 37 24.95 21.97 45.81
CA SER A 37 24.75 23.03 46.80
C SER A 37 23.85 24.19 46.33
N LYS A 38 22.89 24.66 47.13
CA LYS A 38 22.94 25.56 48.31
C LYS A 38 22.96 27.07 47.97
N ASP A 39 22.08 27.76 48.70
CA ASP A 39 22.02 29.18 49.04
C ASP A 39 21.34 30.18 48.09
N GLY A 40 20.37 30.93 48.64
CA GLY A 40 19.90 32.17 48.05
C GLY A 40 18.41 32.48 48.27
N ALA A 41 18.06 32.95 49.47
CA ALA A 41 16.76 33.55 49.74
C ALA A 41 16.56 34.85 48.93
N SER A 42 15.37 35.03 48.34
CA SER A 42 14.51 36.23 48.43
C SER A 42 13.60 36.44 47.22
N SER A 43 12.41 36.96 47.54
CA SER A 43 11.54 37.81 46.72
C SER A 43 10.51 37.18 45.75
N SER A 44 9.27 37.65 45.97
CA SER A 44 8.15 37.78 45.03
C SER A 44 7.48 36.50 44.47
N LYS A 45 6.41 36.09 45.15
CA LYS A 45 5.30 35.30 44.56
C LYS A 45 4.57 36.16 43.51
N SER A 46 4.95 36.06 42.25
CA SER A 46 4.06 36.40 41.13
C SER A 46 3.23 35.16 40.76
N LYS A 47 1.92 35.22 40.99
CA LYS A 47 0.93 34.28 40.44
C LYS A 47 1.02 34.33 38.90
N SER A 48 1.61 33.32 38.26
CA SER A 48 1.44 33.13 36.82
C SER A 48 0.04 32.56 36.57
N GLN A 49 -0.86 33.43 36.13
CA GLN A 49 -2.07 32.99 35.45
C GLN A 49 -1.62 32.29 34.17
N HIS A 50 -1.95 31.01 34.02
CA HIS A 50 -1.89 30.32 32.73
C HIS A 50 -3.28 30.36 32.09
N PRO A 51 -3.62 31.35 31.24
CA PRO A 51 -4.75 31.23 30.33
C PRO A 51 -4.24 30.68 29.00
N ASN A 52 -3.98 29.37 28.92
CA ASN A 52 -3.86 28.71 27.63
C ASN A 52 -4.57 27.37 27.68
N LYS A 53 -5.89 27.44 27.92
CA LYS A 53 -6.83 26.40 27.54
C LYS A 53 -6.80 26.36 26.01
N LYS A 54 -5.83 25.64 25.44
CA LYS A 54 -5.78 25.31 24.02
C LYS A 54 -7.17 24.78 23.69
N GLN A 55 -7.95 25.56 22.94
CA GLN A 55 -9.24 25.13 22.43
C GLN A 55 -8.97 23.81 21.73
N ARG A 56 -9.42 22.74 22.36
CA ARG A 56 -9.38 21.40 21.80
C ARG A 56 -10.21 21.55 20.54
N PHE A 57 -9.53 21.68 19.39
CA PHE A 57 -10.17 21.74 18.10
C PHE A 57 -11.05 20.49 18.05
N GLU A 58 -12.35 20.66 18.28
CA GLU A 58 -13.31 19.61 18.09
C GLU A 58 -13.24 19.35 16.60
N LYS A 59 -12.50 18.29 16.25
CA LYS A 59 -12.47 17.77 14.88
C LYS A 59 -13.93 17.68 14.47
N PRO A 60 -14.38 18.45 13.47
CA PRO A 60 -15.76 18.38 13.05
C PRO A 60 -16.05 16.91 12.75
N ALA A 61 -17.13 16.38 13.32
CA ALA A 61 -17.58 14.99 13.16
C ALA A 61 -18.04 14.68 11.71
N TYR A 62 -17.51 15.43 10.75
CA TYR A 62 -17.73 15.39 9.32
C TYR A 62 -16.40 15.03 8.63
N SER A 63 -15.86 13.85 8.92
CA SER A 63 -14.92 13.22 7.99
C SER A 63 -15.36 11.79 7.70
N GLY A 64 -16.03 11.65 6.55
CA GLY A 64 -16.18 10.37 5.87
C GLY A 64 -17.53 9.67 6.01
N ALA A 65 -18.63 10.37 5.69
CA ALA A 65 -19.84 9.69 5.20
C ALA A 65 -19.59 9.13 3.78
N SER A 66 -18.63 8.21 3.61
CA SER A 66 -18.28 7.65 2.28
C SER A 66 -19.14 6.45 1.87
N SER A 67 -20.09 6.06 2.70
CA SER A 67 -21.24 5.24 2.35
C SER A 67 -22.16 5.31 3.56
N GLY A 68 -23.45 5.58 3.43
CA GLY A 68 -24.41 5.75 4.54
C GLY A 68 -24.58 4.54 5.48
N LEU A 69 -23.65 3.59 5.48
CA LEU A 69 -23.59 2.44 6.34
C LEU A 69 -22.85 2.77 7.65
N PRO A 70 -23.39 2.39 8.82
CA PRO A 70 -22.71 2.55 10.09
C PRO A 70 -21.40 1.74 10.14
N GLY A 71 -20.40 2.21 10.89
CA GLY A 71 -19.11 1.51 11.01
C GLY A 71 -19.25 0.08 11.56
N ALA A 72 -18.33 -0.81 11.19
CA ALA A 72 -18.39 -2.25 11.53
C ALA A 72 -18.60 -2.53 13.03
N SER A 73 -18.02 -1.73 13.92
CA SER A 73 -18.21 -1.86 15.37
C SER A 73 -19.65 -1.56 15.81
N LYS A 74 -20.32 -0.59 15.17
CA LYS A 74 -21.73 -0.25 15.43
C LYS A 74 -22.65 -1.36 14.92
N ILE A 75 -22.38 -1.90 13.72
CA ILE A 75 -23.13 -3.05 13.18
C ILE A 75 -23.02 -4.25 14.12
N LYS A 76 -21.79 -4.60 14.56
CA LYS A 76 -21.57 -5.68 15.53
C LYS A 76 -22.31 -5.46 16.85
N ALA A 77 -22.37 -4.23 17.35
CA ALA A 77 -23.13 -3.90 18.56
C ALA A 77 -24.64 -4.12 18.34
N SER A 78 -25.20 -3.67 17.23
CA SER A 78 -26.61 -3.89 16.85
C SER A 78 -26.95 -5.37 16.68
N ILE A 79 -26.05 -6.18 16.09
CA ILE A 79 -26.23 -7.63 15.99
C ILE A 79 -26.31 -8.26 17.38
N ARG A 80 -25.37 -7.91 18.29
CA ARG A 80 -25.41 -8.43 19.67
C ARG A 80 -26.69 -8.04 20.40
N GLN A 81 -27.14 -6.80 20.25
CA GLN A 81 -28.40 -6.34 20.86
C GLN A 81 -29.61 -7.10 20.31
N THR A 82 -29.65 -7.33 19.00
CA THR A 82 -30.75 -8.07 18.34
C THR A 82 -30.75 -9.55 18.76
N LYS A 83 -29.57 -10.19 18.85
CA LYS A 83 -29.42 -11.56 19.37
C LYS A 83 -29.88 -11.67 20.83
N ARG A 84 -29.54 -10.68 21.67
CA ARG A 84 -30.04 -10.61 23.06
C ARG A 84 -31.55 -10.41 23.14
N LEU A 85 -32.15 -9.65 22.22
CA LEU A 85 -33.60 -9.47 22.16
C LEU A 85 -34.31 -10.78 21.80
N LEU A 86 -33.80 -11.50 20.79
CA LEU A 86 -34.33 -12.80 20.36
C LEU A 86 -34.18 -13.90 21.42
N ALA A 87 -33.21 -13.79 22.32
CA ALA A 87 -33.03 -14.73 23.43
C ALA A 87 -34.05 -14.58 24.57
N LYS A 88 -34.91 -13.55 24.56
CA LYS A 88 -35.92 -13.35 25.60
C LYS A 88 -37.10 -14.32 25.40
N PRO A 89 -37.55 -15.04 26.44
CA PRO A 89 -38.56 -16.10 26.30
C PRO A 89 -39.98 -15.58 25.99
N ASN A 90 -40.32 -14.36 26.43
CA ASN A 90 -41.66 -13.78 26.31
C ASN A 90 -41.71 -12.65 25.27
N LEU A 91 -41.24 -12.92 24.05
CA LEU A 91 -41.23 -11.94 22.96
C LEU A 91 -42.44 -12.15 22.02
N ALA A 92 -43.16 -11.07 21.70
CA ALA A 92 -44.32 -11.16 20.83
C ALA A 92 -43.93 -11.71 19.43
N PRO A 93 -44.74 -12.59 18.81
CA PRO A 93 -44.37 -13.24 17.54
C PRO A 93 -43.99 -12.26 16.42
N GLY A 94 -44.71 -11.13 16.28
CA GLY A 94 -44.39 -10.11 15.27
C GLY A 94 -43.02 -9.48 15.49
N THR A 95 -42.71 -9.09 16.74
CA THR A 95 -41.41 -8.50 17.09
C THR A 95 -40.24 -9.49 16.91
N LYS A 96 -40.50 -10.80 17.05
CA LYS A 96 -39.52 -11.85 16.77
C LYS A 96 -39.19 -11.92 15.28
N ILE A 97 -40.21 -11.94 14.41
CA ILE A 97 -40.03 -11.96 12.94
C ILE A 97 -39.27 -10.71 12.46
N GLU A 98 -39.62 -9.54 12.99
CA GLU A 98 -38.92 -8.29 12.67
C GLU A 98 -37.45 -8.30 13.13
N ALA A 99 -37.19 -8.79 14.34
CA ALA A 99 -35.83 -8.92 14.87
C ALA A 99 -34.99 -9.92 14.07
N GLU A 100 -35.57 -11.02 13.60
CA GLU A 100 -34.90 -11.98 12.71
C GLU A 100 -34.56 -11.36 11.33
N ARG A 101 -35.51 -10.64 10.72
CA ARG A 101 -35.27 -9.89 9.47
C ARG A 101 -34.16 -8.86 9.64
N ARG A 102 -34.19 -8.11 10.75
CA ARG A 102 -33.18 -7.12 11.09
C ARG A 102 -31.81 -7.76 11.33
N LEU A 103 -31.76 -8.90 12.01
CA LEU A 103 -30.52 -9.65 12.24
C LEU A 103 -29.89 -10.04 10.90
N LYS A 104 -30.68 -10.60 9.98
CA LYS A 104 -30.20 -10.98 8.64
C LYS A 104 -29.68 -9.79 7.84
N ALA A 105 -30.39 -8.65 7.88
CA ALA A 105 -29.96 -7.42 7.24
C ALA A 105 -28.63 -6.90 7.81
N LEU A 106 -28.49 -6.87 9.15
CA LEU A 106 -27.26 -6.42 9.82
C LEU A 106 -26.08 -7.36 9.56
N GLU A 107 -26.31 -8.67 9.42
CA GLU A 107 -25.26 -9.63 9.06
C GLU A 107 -24.77 -9.41 7.63
N ALA A 108 -25.68 -9.15 6.67
CA ALA A 108 -25.30 -8.77 5.30
C ALA A 108 -24.50 -7.46 5.26
N ASP A 109 -24.92 -6.44 6.02
CA ASP A 109 -24.18 -5.18 6.13
C ASP A 109 -22.79 -5.37 6.75
N LEU A 110 -22.66 -6.26 7.74
CA LEU A 110 -21.38 -6.59 8.36
C LEU A 110 -20.43 -7.22 7.35
N GLU A 111 -20.92 -8.12 6.49
CA GLU A 111 -20.11 -8.72 5.43
C GLU A 111 -19.57 -7.65 4.48
N VAL A 112 -20.44 -6.76 3.99
CA VAL A 112 -20.04 -5.65 3.11
C VAL A 112 -19.02 -4.74 3.80
N ALA A 113 -19.25 -4.37 5.07
CA ALA A 113 -18.33 -3.52 5.82
C ALA A 113 -16.98 -4.21 6.05
N SER A 114 -16.97 -5.53 6.30
CA SER A 114 -15.75 -6.31 6.50
C SER A 114 -14.94 -6.43 5.21
N ARG A 115 -15.60 -6.65 4.06
CA ARG A 115 -14.96 -6.69 2.73
C ARG A 115 -14.30 -5.35 2.42
N LYS A 116 -15.02 -4.23 2.59
CA LYS A 116 -14.46 -2.88 2.43
C LYS A 116 -13.22 -2.62 3.31
N GLN A 117 -13.22 -3.12 4.55
CA GLN A 117 -12.07 -2.98 5.43
C GLN A 117 -10.86 -3.78 4.93
N VAL A 118 -11.09 -5.01 4.46
CA VAL A 118 -10.04 -5.85 3.85
C VAL A 118 -9.52 -5.21 2.58
N GLU A 119 -10.39 -4.75 1.69
CA GLU A 119 -10.04 -4.03 0.46
C GLU A 119 -9.17 -2.80 0.75
N LYS A 120 -9.56 -1.98 1.73
CA LYS A 120 -8.77 -0.81 2.15
C LYS A 120 -7.38 -1.22 2.65
N SER A 121 -7.30 -2.26 3.48
CA SER A 121 -6.03 -2.74 4.03
C SER A 121 -5.10 -3.27 2.92
N ARG A 122 -5.65 -3.99 1.94
CA ARG A 122 -4.91 -4.56 0.82
C ARG A 122 -4.52 -3.50 -0.19
N ALA A 123 -5.40 -2.55 -0.49
CA ALA A 123 -5.10 -1.41 -1.34
C ALA A 123 -3.89 -0.65 -0.79
N VAL A 124 -3.86 -0.32 0.51
CA VAL A 124 -2.71 0.34 1.15
C VAL A 124 -1.45 -0.52 1.07
N ARG A 125 -1.53 -1.80 1.44
CA ARG A 125 -0.39 -2.73 1.44
C ARG A 125 0.26 -2.88 0.07
N TYR A 126 -0.55 -3.02 -0.98
CA TYR A 126 -0.07 -3.29 -2.34
C TYR A 126 0.04 -2.05 -3.21
N HIS A 127 -0.38 -0.88 -2.74
CA HIS A 127 -0.33 0.37 -3.50
C HIS A 127 1.09 0.64 -4.02
N ARG A 128 2.10 0.60 -3.14
CA ARG A 128 3.49 0.89 -3.52
C ARG A 128 4.03 -0.16 -4.50
N VAL A 129 3.76 -1.43 -4.26
CA VAL A 129 4.20 -2.53 -5.14
C VAL A 129 3.58 -2.37 -6.53
N LYS A 130 2.25 -2.24 -6.61
CA LYS A 130 1.52 -2.01 -7.88
C LYS A 130 1.98 -0.74 -8.59
N PHE A 131 2.31 0.33 -7.84
CA PHE A 131 2.84 1.56 -8.42
C PHE A 131 4.21 1.34 -9.10
N VAL A 132 5.15 0.69 -8.42
CA VAL A 132 6.49 0.42 -8.98
C VAL A 132 6.39 -0.50 -10.19
N GLU A 133 5.57 -1.55 -10.12
CA GLU A 133 5.38 -2.46 -11.25
C GLU A 133 4.72 -1.79 -12.45
N ARG A 134 3.70 -0.96 -12.22
CA ARG A 134 3.08 -0.13 -13.25
C ARG A 134 4.12 0.77 -13.92
N GLN A 135 4.96 1.46 -13.15
CA GLN A 135 6.00 2.33 -13.71
C GLN A 135 7.03 1.54 -14.53
N LYS A 136 7.46 0.37 -14.03
CA LYS A 136 8.36 -0.54 -14.75
C LYS A 136 7.77 -0.97 -16.09
N LEU A 137 6.50 -1.38 -16.12
CA LEU A 137 5.81 -1.78 -17.35
C LEU A 137 5.66 -0.61 -18.33
N VAL A 138 5.25 0.58 -17.87
CA VAL A 138 5.12 1.77 -18.72
C VAL A 138 6.46 2.15 -19.35
N ARG A 139 7.54 2.20 -18.56
CA ARG A 139 8.90 2.46 -19.08
C ARG A 139 9.32 1.43 -20.13
N ARG A 140 9.02 0.15 -19.90
CA ARG A 140 9.36 -0.95 -20.80
C ARG A 140 8.55 -0.91 -22.10
N ILE A 141 7.26 -0.60 -22.04
CA ILE A 141 6.40 -0.37 -23.22
C ILE A 141 6.96 0.81 -24.04
N ALA A 142 7.27 1.93 -23.40
CA ALA A 142 7.85 3.10 -24.08
C ALA A 142 9.18 2.77 -24.79
N ARG A 143 9.99 1.90 -24.19
CA ARG A 143 11.24 1.40 -24.81
C ARG A 143 10.96 0.51 -26.01
N CYS A 144 10.03 -0.45 -25.89
CA CYS A 144 9.65 -1.33 -27.00
C CYS A 144 9.11 -0.51 -28.20
N LYS A 145 8.28 0.50 -27.94
CA LYS A 145 7.79 1.43 -28.98
C LYS A 145 8.93 2.17 -29.69
N ARG A 146 9.94 2.65 -28.95
CA ARG A 146 11.12 3.30 -29.54
C ARG A 146 11.95 2.34 -30.39
N ASN A 147 12.16 1.10 -29.92
CA ASN A 147 12.89 0.09 -30.68
C ASN A 147 12.16 -0.30 -31.98
N LEU A 148 10.83 -0.44 -31.93
CA LEU A 148 10.01 -0.68 -33.12
C LEU A 148 10.12 0.47 -34.13
N ALA A 149 9.94 1.72 -33.67
CA ALA A 149 10.06 2.90 -34.53
C ALA A 149 11.46 2.98 -35.17
N ARG A 150 12.52 2.60 -34.44
CA ARG A 150 13.88 2.54 -34.97
C ARG A 150 14.02 1.50 -36.08
N LEU A 151 13.54 0.27 -35.86
CA LEU A 151 13.56 -0.78 -36.89
C LEU A 151 12.72 -0.41 -38.12
N GLU A 152 11.63 0.32 -37.95
CA GLU A 152 10.79 0.81 -39.06
C GLU A 152 11.46 1.93 -39.86
N SER A 153 12.18 2.83 -39.19
CA SER A 153 12.88 3.94 -39.84
C SER A 153 14.17 3.56 -40.57
N GLY A 154 14.64 2.32 -40.43
CA GLY A 154 15.90 1.85 -41.04
C GLY A 154 17.17 2.57 -40.55
N LYS A 155 17.08 3.44 -39.52
CA LYS A 155 18.24 4.15 -38.97
C LYS A 155 19.17 3.20 -38.23
N PRO A 156 20.46 3.09 -38.65
CA PRO A 156 21.43 2.23 -37.98
C PRO A 156 21.72 2.70 -36.56
N ALA A 157 22.34 1.80 -35.79
CA ALA A 157 22.54 1.90 -34.34
C ALA A 157 23.50 2.99 -33.86
N GLU A 158 24.22 3.60 -34.78
CA GLU A 158 25.31 4.50 -34.46
C GLU A 158 24.76 5.92 -34.37
N ASP A 159 25.01 6.56 -33.24
CA ASP A 159 24.78 7.99 -32.99
C ASP A 159 23.37 8.44 -32.49
N SER A 160 22.81 7.71 -31.51
CA SER A 160 21.85 8.30 -30.56
C SER A 160 22.21 7.98 -29.10
N GLY A 161 23.51 7.93 -28.82
CA GLY A 161 24.07 7.93 -27.47
C GLY A 161 23.99 9.30 -26.78
N SER A 162 23.51 10.33 -27.48
CA SER A 162 23.47 11.71 -26.98
C SER A 162 22.03 12.25 -26.96
N GLU A 163 21.67 12.82 -25.82
CA GLU A 163 20.49 13.68 -25.59
C GLU A 163 19.13 13.03 -25.33
N GLY A 164 19.10 12.19 -24.29
CA GLY A 164 17.84 11.79 -23.64
C GLY A 164 18.01 10.86 -22.44
N ALA A 165 19.24 10.43 -22.17
CA ALA A 165 19.63 9.70 -20.96
C ALA A 165 19.84 10.68 -19.80
N ALA A 166 18.75 11.26 -19.29
CA ALA A 166 18.73 11.93 -18.00
C ALA A 166 17.53 11.43 -17.21
N SER A 167 17.74 10.28 -16.56
CA SER A 167 17.02 9.86 -15.38
C SER A 167 17.89 8.78 -14.74
N ASP A 168 18.82 9.22 -13.89
CA ASP A 168 19.50 8.49 -12.83
C ASP A 168 18.66 7.32 -12.28
N ASP A 169 18.78 6.16 -12.90
CA ASP A 169 18.23 4.90 -12.38
C ASP A 169 19.29 3.82 -12.66
N GLU A 170 20.54 4.13 -12.30
CA GLU A 170 21.72 3.26 -12.41
C GLU A 170 21.76 2.16 -11.34
N GLY A 171 20.74 2.05 -10.49
CA GLY A 171 20.77 1.19 -9.31
C GLY A 171 20.38 -0.28 -9.52
N ASP A 172 20.09 -0.76 -10.74
CA ASP A 172 19.61 -2.13 -10.94
C ASP A 172 20.17 -2.78 -12.20
N GLU A 173 21.31 -3.48 -12.02
CA GLU A 173 22.02 -4.24 -13.05
C GLU A 173 21.12 -5.25 -13.80
N GLY A 174 20.04 -5.72 -13.16
CA GLY A 174 19.09 -6.66 -13.77
C GLY A 174 18.40 -6.07 -15.01
N TYR A 175 18.10 -4.76 -15.01
CA TYR A 175 17.42 -4.10 -16.12
C TYR A 175 18.33 -3.81 -17.30
N ALA A 176 19.64 -3.63 -17.09
CA ALA A 176 20.59 -3.39 -18.17
C ALA A 176 20.65 -4.58 -19.13
N LYS A 177 20.67 -5.81 -18.59
CA LYS A 177 20.66 -7.05 -19.39
C LYS A 177 19.40 -7.17 -20.26
N GLN A 178 18.24 -6.83 -19.71
CA GLN A 178 16.97 -6.83 -20.45
C GLN A 178 16.97 -5.80 -21.58
N ARG A 179 17.52 -4.60 -21.37
CA ARG A 179 17.63 -3.57 -22.41
C ARG A 179 18.40 -4.07 -23.63
N VAL A 180 19.56 -4.68 -23.39
CA VAL A 180 20.41 -5.22 -24.45
C VAL A 180 19.68 -6.34 -25.19
N LYS A 181 18.99 -7.22 -24.47
CA LYS A 181 18.17 -8.28 -25.07
C LYS A 181 17.08 -7.71 -25.97
N GLU A 182 16.30 -6.76 -25.48
CA GLU A 182 15.20 -6.11 -26.22
C GLU A 182 15.66 -5.38 -27.48
N SER A 183 16.86 -4.77 -27.45
CA SER A 183 17.42 -4.10 -28.64
C SER A 183 17.87 -5.05 -29.75
N LYS A 184 18.11 -6.33 -29.42
CA LYS A 184 18.55 -7.36 -30.37
C LYS A 184 17.39 -8.19 -30.93
N MET A 185 16.18 -8.02 -30.42
CA MET A 185 15.00 -8.77 -30.86
C MET A 185 14.52 -8.32 -32.24
N SER A 186 13.94 -9.25 -32.98
CA SER A 186 13.32 -8.95 -34.28
C SER A 186 12.07 -8.09 -34.12
N LYS A 187 11.60 -7.49 -35.23
CA LYS A 187 10.37 -6.67 -35.25
C LYS A 187 9.17 -7.46 -34.69
N ASP A 188 9.02 -8.71 -35.10
CA ASP A 188 7.91 -9.58 -34.68
C ASP A 188 8.00 -10.00 -33.20
N GLU A 189 9.21 -10.17 -32.67
CA GLU A 189 9.40 -10.43 -31.25
C GLU A 189 9.08 -9.19 -30.41
N LEU A 190 9.44 -8.01 -30.88
CA LEU A 190 9.12 -6.74 -30.21
C LEU A 190 7.62 -6.46 -30.20
N THR A 191 6.88 -6.76 -31.28
CA THR A 191 5.42 -6.60 -31.29
C THR A 191 4.74 -7.58 -30.35
N LYS A 192 5.18 -8.85 -30.32
CA LYS A 192 4.70 -9.86 -29.35
C LYS A 192 4.99 -9.45 -27.91
N LEU A 193 6.19 -8.94 -27.63
CA LEU A 193 6.56 -8.43 -26.30
C LEU A 193 5.73 -7.21 -25.92
N LEU A 194 5.48 -6.30 -26.86
CA LEU A 194 4.67 -5.11 -26.61
C LEU A 194 3.23 -5.52 -26.22
N SER A 195 2.64 -6.48 -26.94
CA SER A 195 1.33 -7.04 -26.60
C SER A 195 1.32 -7.68 -25.21
N SER A 196 2.31 -8.52 -24.87
CA SER A 196 2.37 -9.14 -23.54
C SER A 196 2.56 -8.11 -22.41
N LEU A 197 3.38 -7.07 -22.63
CA LEU A 197 3.57 -5.98 -21.66
C LEU A 197 2.27 -5.19 -21.42
N ARG A 198 1.43 -5.01 -22.45
CA ARG A 198 0.13 -4.35 -22.33
C ARG A 198 -0.85 -5.18 -21.50
N GLU A 199 -0.93 -6.48 -21.75
CA GLU A 199 -1.73 -7.41 -20.94
C GLU A 199 -1.32 -7.35 -19.46
N MET A 200 -0.01 -7.36 -19.20
CA MET A 200 0.53 -7.28 -17.86
C MET A 200 0.28 -5.93 -17.19
N LEU A 201 0.39 -4.82 -17.92
CA LEU A 201 0.03 -3.50 -17.39
C LEU A 201 -1.44 -3.46 -16.98
N GLN A 202 -2.32 -4.03 -17.81
CA GLN A 202 -3.74 -4.09 -17.49
C GLN A 202 -4.03 -4.99 -16.29
N TYR A 203 -3.30 -6.09 -16.13
CA TYR A 203 -3.34 -6.91 -14.92
C TYR A 203 -3.05 -6.09 -13.66
N VAL A 204 -1.99 -5.28 -13.65
CA VAL A 204 -1.68 -4.41 -12.50
C VAL A 204 -2.77 -3.37 -12.26
N VAL A 205 -3.30 -2.76 -13.33
CA VAL A 205 -4.34 -1.72 -13.22
C VAL A 205 -5.62 -2.27 -12.62
N GLN A 206 -6.13 -3.36 -13.17
CA GLN A 206 -7.45 -3.91 -12.86
C GLN A 206 -7.41 -4.99 -11.78
N TYR A 207 -6.27 -5.19 -11.11
CA TYR A 207 -6.20 -6.21 -10.07
C TYR A 207 -7.19 -5.92 -8.93
N PRO A 208 -8.09 -6.85 -8.58
CA PRO A 208 -9.11 -6.66 -7.55
C PRO A 208 -8.49 -6.32 -6.18
N ALA A 209 -9.07 -5.34 -5.48
CA ALA A 209 -8.56 -4.90 -4.17
C ALA A 209 -8.85 -5.89 -3.04
N ASP A 210 -9.82 -6.78 -3.24
CA ASP A 210 -10.24 -7.85 -2.34
C ASP A 210 -9.36 -9.09 -2.44
N LEU A 211 -8.43 -9.16 -3.40
CA LEU A 211 -7.51 -10.28 -3.62
C LEU A 211 -6.06 -9.92 -3.21
N ARG A 212 -5.26 -10.94 -2.92
CA ARG A 212 -3.85 -10.77 -2.54
C ARG A 212 -3.04 -10.58 -3.81
N TYR A 213 -2.48 -9.38 -4.00
CA TYR A 213 -1.70 -9.08 -5.20
C TYR A 213 -0.52 -10.04 -5.36
N VAL A 214 -0.36 -10.56 -6.58
CA VAL A 214 0.79 -11.37 -7.00
C VAL A 214 1.67 -10.50 -7.89
N ALA A 215 2.86 -10.22 -7.40
CA ALA A 215 3.86 -9.38 -8.05
C ALA A 215 4.36 -10.04 -9.36
N LEU A 216 4.45 -9.23 -10.42
CA LEU A 216 4.99 -9.65 -11.71
C LEU A 216 6.52 -9.56 -11.76
N PHE A 217 7.13 -8.75 -10.89
CA PHE A 217 8.59 -8.59 -10.81
C PHE A 217 9.11 -9.04 -9.45
N PRO A 218 9.01 -10.35 -9.10
CA PRO A 218 9.59 -10.85 -7.87
C PRO A 218 11.12 -10.72 -7.88
N ASN A 219 11.74 -11.00 -9.03
CA ASN A 219 13.17 -10.85 -9.26
C ASN A 219 13.39 -9.77 -10.33
N ALA A 220 14.20 -8.75 -10.02
CA ALA A 220 14.49 -7.66 -10.96
C ALA A 220 15.16 -8.15 -12.26
N ALA A 221 15.99 -9.19 -12.15
CA ALA A 221 16.80 -9.72 -13.26
C ALA A 221 15.98 -10.48 -14.32
N GLU A 222 14.93 -11.21 -13.92
CA GLU A 222 14.26 -12.19 -14.77
C GLU A 222 13.17 -11.59 -15.69
N GLY A 223 12.81 -10.33 -15.46
CA GLY A 223 11.77 -9.64 -16.21
C GLY A 223 10.39 -9.92 -15.64
N PRO A 224 9.31 -9.50 -16.32
CA PRO A 224 7.97 -9.75 -15.84
C PRO A 224 7.65 -11.24 -15.98
N SER A 225 7.40 -11.89 -14.85
CA SER A 225 6.95 -13.27 -14.78
C SER A 225 5.43 -13.27 -14.57
N PRO A 226 4.63 -13.67 -15.56
CA PRO A 226 3.19 -13.81 -15.39
C PRO A 226 2.88 -14.98 -14.44
N PRO A 227 1.78 -14.90 -13.66
CA PRO A 227 1.31 -16.02 -12.85
C PRO A 227 0.97 -17.24 -13.74
N ASP A 228 1.22 -18.44 -13.24
CA ASP A 228 1.09 -19.69 -13.99
C ASP A 228 -0.08 -20.57 -13.50
N ALA A 229 -0.67 -21.34 -14.41
CA ALA A 229 -1.80 -22.23 -14.10
C ALA A 229 -1.43 -23.38 -13.15
N LYS A 230 -0.16 -23.79 -13.12
CA LYS A 230 0.32 -24.97 -12.39
C LYS A 230 0.76 -24.67 -10.95
N GLU A 231 0.57 -23.46 -10.47
CA GLU A 231 1.00 -23.07 -9.13
C GLU A 231 0.07 -23.65 -8.05
N LYS A 232 0.67 -24.07 -6.92
CA LYS A 232 -0.06 -24.65 -5.77
C LYS A 232 -0.84 -23.60 -4.97
N ASP A 233 -0.40 -22.34 -5.03
CA ASP A 233 -0.97 -21.23 -4.27
C ASP A 233 -2.34 -20.79 -4.84
N LYS A 234 -3.40 -20.89 -4.03
CA LYS A 234 -4.75 -20.43 -4.41
C LYS A 234 -4.78 -18.97 -4.88
N SER A 235 -4.01 -18.09 -4.24
CA SER A 235 -3.95 -16.67 -4.64
C SER A 235 -3.35 -16.48 -6.03
N ARG A 236 -2.38 -17.32 -6.40
CA ARG A 236 -1.74 -17.22 -7.71
C ARG A 236 -2.60 -17.85 -8.81
N GLN A 237 -3.34 -18.92 -8.50
CA GLN A 237 -4.38 -19.44 -9.38
C GLN A 237 -5.47 -18.40 -9.68
N LEU A 238 -5.93 -17.66 -8.65
CA LEU A 238 -6.89 -16.57 -8.85
C LEU A 238 -6.29 -15.42 -9.69
N ALA A 239 -5.00 -15.11 -9.50
CA ALA A 239 -4.30 -14.15 -10.32
C ALA A 239 -4.19 -14.59 -11.79
N PHE A 240 -3.92 -15.87 -12.04
CA PHE A 240 -3.92 -16.46 -13.37
C PHE A 240 -5.30 -16.35 -14.04
N GLN A 241 -6.37 -16.76 -13.35
CA GLN A 241 -7.74 -16.61 -13.85
C GLN A 241 -8.08 -15.15 -14.17
N HIS A 242 -7.61 -14.22 -13.34
CA HIS A 242 -7.81 -12.79 -13.57
C HIS A 242 -7.07 -12.31 -14.83
N LEU A 243 -5.83 -12.75 -15.02
CA LEU A 243 -5.06 -12.45 -16.22
C LEU A 243 -5.74 -13.02 -17.49
N GLU A 244 -6.28 -14.24 -17.43
CA GLU A 244 -7.06 -14.80 -18.55
C GLU A 244 -8.34 -14.00 -18.85
N ARG A 245 -9.06 -13.55 -17.83
CA ARG A 245 -10.22 -12.66 -18.01
C ARG A 245 -9.83 -11.37 -18.71
N ILE A 246 -8.68 -10.78 -18.34
CA ILE A 246 -8.15 -9.59 -18.99
C ILE A 246 -7.79 -9.85 -20.45
N LYS A 247 -7.10 -10.96 -20.74
CA LYS A 247 -6.76 -11.35 -22.12
C LYS A 247 -8.01 -11.47 -22.99
N LYS A 248 -9.06 -12.12 -22.47
CA LYS A 248 -10.35 -12.23 -23.15
C LYS A 248 -10.98 -10.86 -23.36
N ALA A 249 -11.05 -10.04 -22.31
CA ALA A 249 -11.64 -8.70 -22.39
C ALA A 249 -10.90 -7.74 -23.34
N ILE A 250 -9.57 -7.86 -23.48
CA ILE A 250 -8.79 -7.13 -24.48
C ILE A 250 -9.13 -7.63 -25.88
N LYS A 251 -9.20 -8.95 -26.08
CA LYS A 251 -9.55 -9.56 -27.38
C LYS A 251 -10.97 -9.19 -27.83
N ASP A 252 -11.89 -9.12 -26.88
CA ASP A 252 -13.28 -8.74 -27.10
C ASP A 252 -13.45 -7.21 -27.25
N GLY A 253 -12.39 -6.42 -27.03
CA GLY A 253 -12.41 -4.97 -27.12
C GLY A 253 -13.17 -4.26 -25.99
N GLN A 254 -13.55 -4.98 -24.92
CA GLN A 254 -14.18 -4.39 -23.73
C GLN A 254 -13.21 -3.51 -22.94
N ILE A 255 -11.93 -3.87 -23.00
CA ILE A 255 -10.85 -3.15 -22.34
C ILE A 255 -9.89 -2.63 -23.41
N SER A 256 -9.40 -1.41 -23.22
CA SER A 256 -8.43 -0.80 -24.13
C SER A 256 -7.15 -1.62 -24.25
N GLY A 257 -6.70 -1.81 -25.49
CA GLY A 257 -5.40 -2.40 -25.81
C GLY A 257 -4.23 -1.45 -25.58
N GLU A 258 -4.45 -0.16 -25.27
CA GLU A 258 -3.38 0.81 -25.02
C GLU A 258 -3.49 1.47 -23.63
N PRO A 259 -3.40 0.67 -22.55
CA PRO A 259 -3.60 1.17 -21.20
C PRO A 259 -2.62 2.28 -20.80
N GLU A 260 -1.42 2.33 -21.39
CA GLU A 260 -0.45 3.38 -21.15
C GLU A 260 -0.93 4.80 -21.55
N VAL A 261 -1.72 4.90 -22.62
CA VAL A 261 -2.22 6.17 -23.14
C VAL A 261 -3.29 6.74 -22.22
N GLU A 262 -4.20 5.88 -21.75
CA GLU A 262 -5.25 6.28 -20.81
C GLU A 262 -4.68 6.76 -19.48
N LEU A 263 -3.64 6.07 -18.98
CA LEU A 263 -2.99 6.45 -17.73
C LEU A 263 -2.32 7.81 -17.85
N SER A 264 -1.57 8.03 -18.94
CA SER A 264 -0.93 9.32 -19.18
C SER A 264 -1.96 10.47 -19.31
N SER A 265 -3.14 10.19 -19.86
CA SER A 265 -4.22 11.16 -20.01
C SER A 265 -4.86 11.50 -18.66
N LYS A 266 -5.11 10.50 -17.81
CA LYS A 266 -5.62 10.67 -16.44
C LYS A 266 -4.63 11.43 -15.56
N ASP A 267 -3.33 11.15 -15.68
CA ASP A 267 -2.31 11.86 -14.89
C ASP A 267 -2.17 13.33 -15.33
N ARG A 268 -2.30 13.61 -16.64
CA ARG A 268 -2.30 14.99 -17.17
C ARG A 268 -3.50 15.79 -16.69
N THR A 269 -4.70 15.20 -16.64
CA THR A 269 -5.89 15.90 -16.12
C THR A 269 -5.76 16.17 -14.63
N LEU A 270 -5.27 15.21 -13.83
CA LEU A 270 -5.00 15.42 -12.40
C LEU A 270 -3.95 16.52 -12.16
N LYS A 271 -2.88 16.55 -12.95
CA LYS A 271 -1.85 17.60 -12.84
C LYS A 271 -2.37 18.99 -13.26
N LYS A 272 -3.23 19.06 -14.28
CA LYS A 272 -3.89 20.31 -14.68
C LYS A 272 -4.84 20.82 -13.59
N LEU A 273 -5.60 19.93 -12.96
CA LEU A 273 -6.48 20.27 -11.83
C LEU A 273 -5.67 20.74 -10.62
N ALA A 274 -4.61 20.03 -10.25
CA ALA A 274 -3.72 20.42 -9.15
C ALA A 274 -3.10 21.81 -9.38
N ASN A 275 -2.61 22.10 -10.59
CA ASN A 275 -2.06 23.42 -10.93
C ASN A 275 -3.13 24.52 -11.00
N SER A 276 -4.38 24.20 -11.39
CA SER A 276 -5.47 25.17 -11.37
C SER A 276 -5.97 25.49 -9.95
N SER A 277 -5.84 24.55 -9.02
CA SER A 277 -6.18 24.78 -7.61
C SER A 277 -5.13 25.58 -6.84
N SER A 278 -3.86 25.58 -7.28
CA SER A 278 -2.80 26.39 -6.67
C SER A 278 -2.71 27.82 -7.21
N SER A 279 -3.37 28.13 -8.33
CA SER A 279 -3.39 29.48 -8.92
C SER A 279 -4.56 30.37 -8.47
N ASN A 280 -5.47 29.87 -7.62
CA ASN A 280 -6.68 30.61 -7.19
C ASN A 280 -6.54 31.34 -5.84
N GLY A 281 -5.30 31.57 -5.39
CA GLY A 281 -5.01 32.31 -4.16
C GLY A 281 -4.03 33.45 -4.40
N VAL A 282 -4.41 34.45 -5.21
CA VAL A 282 -4.05 35.89 -5.13
C VAL A 282 -4.52 36.53 -6.44
N GLY A 283 -5.55 37.39 -6.37
CA GLY A 283 -5.99 38.15 -7.54
C GLY A 283 -7.41 38.72 -7.44
N LYS A 284 -7.67 39.58 -6.45
CA LYS A 284 -8.85 40.46 -6.46
C LYS A 284 -8.45 41.82 -7.05
N ALA A 285 -8.86 42.02 -8.31
CA ALA A 285 -9.31 43.24 -8.99
C ALA A 285 -8.52 44.57 -8.92
N SER A 286 -8.08 45.06 -10.09
CA SER A 286 -8.52 46.33 -10.73
C SER A 286 -7.92 46.34 -12.16
N ALA A 287 -8.75 46.26 -13.22
CA ALA A 287 -9.45 47.34 -13.91
C ALA A 287 -8.53 48.23 -14.78
N GLU A 288 -8.57 47.96 -16.09
CA GLU A 288 -8.74 48.93 -17.18
C GLU A 288 -7.61 49.94 -17.50
N SER A 289 -6.94 49.76 -18.64
CA SER A 289 -6.74 50.84 -19.62
C SER A 289 -6.14 50.33 -20.94
N THR A 290 -6.59 51.02 -21.98
CA THR A 290 -6.35 50.89 -23.41
C THR A 290 -4.95 51.40 -23.84
N GLY A 291 -4.48 50.95 -25.01
CA GLY A 291 -3.62 51.78 -25.88
C GLY A 291 -2.19 51.29 -26.18
N LYS A 292 -2.02 50.72 -27.38
CA LYS A 292 -1.05 51.10 -28.44
C LYS A 292 0.37 51.55 -28.02
N GLN A 293 1.41 50.80 -28.42
CA GLN A 293 2.41 51.22 -29.43
C GLN A 293 3.63 50.28 -29.50
N GLN A 294 4.12 50.13 -30.73
CA GLN A 294 5.40 49.54 -31.11
C GLN A 294 6.59 50.34 -30.52
N SER A 295 7.70 49.67 -30.22
CA SER A 295 8.97 49.81 -30.95
C SER A 295 10.15 49.25 -30.17
N SER A 296 11.17 48.95 -30.95
CA SER A 296 12.45 48.34 -30.64
C SER A 296 13.29 49.13 -29.63
N ARG A 297 14.13 48.42 -28.85
CA ARG A 297 15.58 48.62 -28.80
C ARG A 297 16.29 47.59 -27.93
N LYS A 298 17.56 47.44 -28.29
CA LYS A 298 18.56 46.41 -28.01
C LYS A 298 19.55 46.95 -26.97
N ALA A 299 19.91 46.16 -25.97
CA ALA A 299 21.18 46.15 -25.20
C ALA A 299 20.99 45.17 -24.03
N GLU A 300 21.63 44.00 -24.00
CA GLU A 300 23.03 43.73 -23.65
C GLU A 300 23.37 43.96 -22.17
N LYS A 301 23.88 42.88 -21.54
CA LYS A 301 24.79 42.83 -20.38
C LYS A 301 24.21 43.09 -18.96
N THR A 302 24.05 42.04 -18.16
CA THR A 302 25.07 41.52 -17.21
C THR A 302 24.39 40.65 -16.14
N GLY A 303 25.07 39.59 -15.74
CA GLY A 303 24.50 38.53 -14.91
C GLY A 303 24.24 38.89 -13.45
N LYS A 304 23.31 38.15 -12.84
CA LYS A 304 23.36 37.85 -11.41
C LYS A 304 22.78 36.47 -11.14
N LYS A 305 23.72 35.56 -10.88
CA LYS A 305 23.53 34.17 -10.49
C LYS A 305 22.97 34.14 -9.05
N THR A 306 21.66 34.06 -8.88
CA THR A 306 21.04 33.81 -7.56
C THR A 306 20.92 32.31 -7.32
N LYS A 307 21.92 31.80 -6.60
CA LYS A 307 22.00 30.49 -5.95
C LYS A 307 20.84 30.36 -4.95
N ARG A 308 19.75 29.71 -5.33
CA ARG A 308 18.71 29.26 -4.38
C ARG A 308 19.19 27.97 -3.74
N ARG A 309 19.60 28.06 -2.47
CA ARG A 309 19.81 26.93 -1.58
C ARG A 309 18.47 26.22 -1.36
N ASN A 310 18.49 24.90 -1.51
CA ASN A 310 17.58 23.98 -0.84
C ASN A 310 17.56 24.32 0.65
N GLU A 311 16.39 24.64 1.18
CA GLU A 311 16.08 24.41 2.59
C GLU A 311 15.20 23.18 2.63
N GLU A 312 15.76 22.11 3.18
CA GLU A 312 15.05 20.90 3.55
C GLU A 312 14.14 21.22 4.74
N PRO A 313 12.88 20.75 4.75
CA PRO A 313 12.12 20.71 5.99
C PRO A 313 12.66 19.58 6.87
N ASP A 314 13.31 19.97 7.97
CA ASP A 314 13.54 19.15 9.17
C ASP A 314 12.22 18.47 9.55
N SER A 315 12.13 17.15 9.35
CA SER A 315 11.07 16.33 9.90
C SER A 315 11.61 15.67 11.16
N ASP A 316 11.25 16.26 12.31
CA ASP A 316 11.48 15.68 13.62
C ASP A 316 10.94 14.25 13.69
N ASP A 317 11.83 13.36 14.11
CA ASP A 317 11.59 11.98 14.52
C ASP A 317 10.59 11.90 15.68
N ASP A 318 9.42 11.31 15.43
CA ASP A 318 8.59 10.70 16.47
C ASP A 318 8.62 9.17 16.28
N ALA A 319 9.70 8.57 16.78
CA ALA A 319 9.88 7.13 16.88
C ALA A 319 8.95 6.57 17.98
N GLU A 320 7.73 6.18 17.60
CA GLU A 320 6.89 5.37 18.48
C GLU A 320 7.44 3.93 18.53
N ALA A 321 8.17 3.64 19.60
CA ALA A 321 8.66 2.32 19.96
C ALA A 321 7.49 1.36 20.27
N GLY A 322 6.97 0.71 19.22
CA GLY A 322 6.10 -0.45 19.34
C GLY A 322 6.90 -1.67 19.78
N ALA A 323 6.70 -2.06 21.05
CA ALA A 323 7.34 -3.20 21.69
C ALA A 323 7.25 -4.50 20.88
N ALA A 324 8.41 -5.12 20.69
CA ALA A 324 8.58 -6.45 20.14
C ALA A 324 7.92 -7.52 21.02
N ALA A 325 6.91 -8.19 20.49
CA ALA A 325 6.47 -9.49 20.98
C ALA A 325 7.45 -10.55 20.44
N GLY A 326 8.42 -10.92 21.26
CA GLY A 326 9.39 -11.97 20.97
C GLY A 326 8.70 -13.33 20.82
N VAL A 327 8.83 -13.93 19.65
CA VAL A 327 8.64 -15.36 19.42
C VAL A 327 9.86 -16.05 20.04
N LYS A 328 9.64 -16.63 21.22
CA LYS A 328 10.52 -17.67 21.78
C LYS A 328 9.99 -18.99 21.21
N ASP A 329 10.90 -19.93 20.97
CA ASP A 329 10.64 -21.32 20.57
C ASP A 329 10.83 -21.65 19.07
N ASP A 330 11.92 -21.17 18.46
CA ASP A 330 12.49 -21.80 17.25
C ASP A 330 13.75 -22.62 17.63
N ASP A 331 13.49 -23.79 18.25
CA ASP A 331 14.44 -24.89 18.43
C ASP A 331 14.66 -25.62 17.08
N PHE A 332 15.23 -24.93 16.10
CA PHE A 332 15.44 -25.48 14.74
C PHE A 332 16.90 -25.87 14.43
N PHE A 333 17.84 -25.71 15.39
CA PHE A 333 19.28 -25.90 15.16
C PHE A 333 19.99 -26.88 16.12
N ALA A 334 19.29 -27.87 16.67
CA ALA A 334 19.94 -29.10 17.15
C ALA A 334 19.95 -30.10 15.98
N GLN A 335 20.97 -30.13 15.11
CA GLN A 335 22.21 -30.89 15.29
C GLN A 335 22.00 -32.34 15.77
N ASP A 336 21.46 -33.19 14.90
CA ASP A 336 21.79 -34.62 14.88
C ASP A 336 22.84 -34.85 13.78
N SER A 337 24.09 -34.71 14.17
CA SER A 337 25.24 -35.35 13.54
C SER A 337 25.49 -36.65 14.31
N ASP A 338 24.91 -37.76 13.84
CA ASP A 338 25.23 -39.10 14.31
C ASP A 338 25.82 -39.88 13.13
N ALA A 339 27.15 -39.89 13.09
CA ALA A 339 27.99 -40.59 12.13
C ALA A 339 29.14 -41.22 12.92
N GLU A 340 29.30 -42.54 12.72
CA GLU A 340 30.32 -43.46 13.28
C GLU A 340 30.03 -43.91 14.72
N GLU A 341 29.94 -45.20 15.05
CA GLU A 341 30.74 -46.37 14.60
C GLU A 341 29.94 -47.68 14.72
#